data_AF-A0A7N0VJ35-F1
#
_entry.id   AF-A0A7N0VJ35-F1
#
_cell.length_a   1.000
_cell.length_b   1.000
_cell.length_c   1.000
_cell.angle_alpha   90.00
_cell.angle_beta   90.00
_cell.angle_gamma   90.00
#
_symmetry.space_group_name_H-M   'P 1'
#
loop_
_entity.id
_entity.type
_entity.pdbx_description
1 polymer ?
#
loop_
_entity_poly.entity_id
_entity_poly.type
_entity_poly.pdbx_seq_one_letter_code
_entity_poly.pdbx_strand_id
1 'polypeptide(L)'
;MAATTVVARKRAHSDDNDEETGTLFIHKKKMPAVSEGQDPAAALASARHEFGEHGGVNMSIEASATFTVMEPETMQRMFAGELGPDRDFFIYSRHFNPTVLNLSR
;
A
#
# COMPACT_ATOMS: atom_id res chain seq x y z
N MET A 1 -15.06 -34.36 38.97
CA MET A 1 -15.92 -33.62 38.04
C MET A 1 -15.58 -34.06 36.64
N ALA A 2 -16.61 -34.41 35.86
CA ALA A 2 -16.55 -35.28 34.70
C ALA A 2 -15.77 -34.69 33.51
N ALA A 3 -14.98 -35.55 32.87
CA ALA A 3 -14.35 -35.34 31.58
C ALA A 3 -15.40 -35.37 30.45
N THR A 4 -15.23 -34.52 29.44
CA THR A 4 -15.93 -34.67 28.15
C THR A 4 -14.91 -34.51 27.03
N THR A 5 -14.49 -35.67 26.51
CA THR A 5 -13.72 -35.84 25.29
C THR A 5 -14.68 -35.76 24.11
N VAL A 6 -14.38 -34.95 23.09
CA VAL A 6 -15.16 -34.94 21.84
C VAL A 6 -14.37 -35.64 20.74
N VAL A 7 -15.01 -36.67 20.19
CA VAL A 7 -14.52 -37.69 19.27
C VAL A 7 -14.34 -37.16 17.85
N ALA A 8 -13.22 -37.50 17.23
CA ALA A 8 -12.95 -37.32 15.80
C ALA A 8 -13.88 -38.19 14.93
N ARG A 9 -14.40 -37.63 13.83
CA ARG A 9 -14.94 -38.44 12.72
C ARG A 9 -14.51 -37.87 11.37
N LYS A 10 -13.46 -38.48 10.83
CA LYS A 10 -12.95 -38.37 9.46
C LYS A 10 -14.02 -38.86 8.47
N ARG A 11 -14.29 -38.10 7.42
CA ARG A 11 -14.76 -38.66 6.13
C ARG A 11 -13.81 -38.15 5.05
N ALA A 12 -13.05 -39.09 4.53
CA ALA A 12 -12.25 -38.93 3.33
C ALA A 12 -13.19 -38.95 2.11
N HIS A 13 -12.93 -38.09 1.15
CA HIS A 13 -13.30 -38.33 -0.23
C HIS A 13 -12.16 -37.84 -1.11
N SER A 14 -11.39 -38.81 -1.60
CA SER A 14 -10.48 -38.67 -2.72
C SER A 14 -11.30 -38.63 -4.01
N ASP A 15 -11.00 -37.70 -4.89
CA ASP A 15 -10.99 -38.00 -6.32
C ASP A 15 -9.93 -37.13 -6.98
N ASP A 16 -8.89 -37.81 -7.47
CA ASP A 16 -7.85 -37.32 -8.35
C ASP A 16 -8.49 -36.84 -9.67
N ASN A 17 -8.03 -35.72 -10.20
CA ASN A 17 -7.95 -35.49 -11.63
C ASN A 17 -6.86 -34.43 -11.88
N ASP A 18 -5.63 -34.91 -12.03
CA ASP A 18 -4.54 -34.18 -12.64
C ASP A 18 -4.76 -34.15 -14.17
N GLU A 19 -5.15 -33.01 -14.72
CA GLU A 19 -4.89 -32.71 -16.13
C GLU A 19 -3.94 -31.51 -16.24
N GLU A 20 -2.67 -31.86 -16.39
CA GLU A 20 -1.58 -31.01 -16.81
C GLU A 20 -1.84 -30.52 -18.24
N THR A 21 -2.12 -29.23 -18.41
CA THR A 21 -1.90 -28.53 -19.68
C THR A 21 -1.07 -27.28 -19.42
N GLY A 22 0.21 -27.39 -19.80
CA GLY A 22 1.20 -26.33 -19.66
C GLY A 22 0.76 -25.05 -20.35
N THR A 23 0.75 -23.95 -19.61
CA THR A 23 0.81 -22.60 -20.19
C THR A 23 1.73 -21.73 -19.33
N LEU A 24 2.82 -21.32 -19.96
CA LEU A 24 3.83 -20.32 -19.60
C LEU A 24 3.50 -19.43 -18.37
N PHE A 25 4.30 -19.57 -17.30
CA PHE A 25 4.30 -18.69 -16.13
C PHE A 25 4.77 -17.27 -16.50
N ILE A 26 3.87 -16.43 -17.02
CA ILE A 26 4.05 -14.98 -16.97
C ILE A 26 3.59 -14.54 -15.58
N HIS A 27 4.53 -14.21 -14.69
CA HIS A 27 4.26 -13.50 -13.44
C HIS A 27 3.74 -12.09 -13.74
N LYS A 28 2.49 -12.00 -14.18
CA LYS A 28 1.78 -10.74 -14.34
C LYS A 28 1.40 -10.31 -12.92
N LYS A 29 2.20 -9.41 -12.31
CA LYS A 29 1.78 -8.67 -11.11
C LYS A 29 0.40 -8.08 -11.43
N LYS A 30 -0.64 -8.69 -10.86
CA LYS A 30 -2.03 -8.23 -10.97
C LYS A 30 -2.06 -6.88 -10.25
N MET A 31 -2.04 -5.78 -11.01
CA MET A 31 -2.48 -4.52 -10.44
C MET A 31 -3.95 -4.71 -10.05
N PRO A 32 -4.38 -4.24 -8.85
CA PRO A 32 -5.78 -4.35 -8.48
C PRO A 32 -6.58 -3.56 -9.51
N ALA A 33 -7.42 -4.28 -10.25
CA ALA A 33 -8.40 -3.66 -11.12
C ALA A 33 -9.35 -2.85 -10.22
N VAL A 34 -9.46 -1.55 -10.46
CA VAL A 34 -10.57 -0.75 -9.93
C VAL A 34 -11.82 -1.40 -10.53
N SER A 35 -12.59 -2.11 -9.70
CA SER A 35 -13.82 -2.74 -10.17
C SER A 35 -14.82 -1.64 -10.50
N GLU A 36 -15.27 -1.57 -11.75
CA GLU A 36 -16.43 -0.76 -12.13
C GLU A 36 -17.60 -1.11 -11.19
N GLY A 37 -17.88 -0.25 -10.21
CA GLY A 37 -18.91 -0.48 -9.19
C GLY A 37 -18.49 -0.33 -7.72
N GLN A 38 -17.26 0.08 -7.40
CA GLN A 38 -16.93 0.45 -6.01
C GLN A 38 -17.61 1.76 -5.63
N ASP A 39 -18.35 1.76 -4.52
CA ASP A 39 -18.85 2.97 -3.88
C ASP A 39 -17.68 3.92 -3.62
N PRO A 40 -17.70 5.16 -4.16
CA PRO A 40 -16.59 6.10 -4.02
C PRO A 40 -16.27 6.41 -2.55
N ALA A 41 -17.26 6.38 -1.65
CA ALA A 41 -17.01 6.57 -0.22
C ALA A 41 -16.25 5.38 0.38
N ALA A 42 -16.65 4.16 0.04
CA ALA A 42 -15.94 2.94 0.45
C ALA A 42 -14.52 2.86 -0.13
N ALA A 43 -14.33 3.27 -1.39
CA ALA A 43 -13.01 3.34 -2.02
C ALA A 43 -12.10 4.32 -1.28
N LEU A 44 -12.58 5.53 -0.98
CA LEU A 44 -11.84 6.52 -0.21
C LEU A 44 -11.53 6.05 1.22
N ALA A 45 -12.49 5.41 1.89
CA ALA A 45 -12.28 4.86 3.24
C ALA A 45 -11.29 3.68 3.25
N SER A 46 -11.16 2.95 2.13
CA SER A 46 -10.16 1.90 1.95
C SER A 46 -8.79 2.40 1.50
N ALA A 47 -8.69 3.69 1.15
CA ALA A 47 -7.42 4.32 0.80
C ALA A 47 -6.46 4.29 1.99
N ARG A 48 -5.18 4.56 1.74
CA ARG A 48 -4.13 4.44 2.77
C ARG A 48 -4.42 5.35 3.97
N HIS A 49 -4.55 4.75 5.15
CA HIS A 49 -4.60 5.46 6.42
C HIS A 49 -3.19 5.55 7.02
N GLU A 50 -2.73 6.77 7.24
CA GLU A 50 -1.49 7.06 7.96
C GLU A 50 -1.83 7.90 9.18
N PHE A 51 -1.25 7.55 10.33
CA PHE A 51 -1.38 8.38 11.53
C PHE A 51 -0.61 9.69 11.34
N GLY A 52 -1.14 10.77 11.91
CA GLY A 52 -0.43 12.03 11.96
C GLY A 52 0.86 11.90 12.78
N GLU A 53 1.87 12.69 12.43
CA GLU A 53 3.19 12.70 13.07
C GLU A 53 3.13 12.83 14.61
N HIS A 54 2.13 13.53 15.11
CA HIS A 54 1.91 13.75 16.55
C HIS A 54 0.91 12.77 17.18
N GLY A 55 0.71 11.59 16.57
CA GLY A 55 -0.21 10.56 17.06
C GLY A 55 -1.69 10.86 16.76
N GLY A 56 -1.97 11.71 15.77
CA GLY A 56 -3.33 11.99 15.31
C GLY A 56 -3.93 10.82 14.53
N VAL A 57 -5.24 10.62 14.63
CA VAL A 57 -5.97 9.57 13.88
C VAL A 57 -5.97 9.85 12.37
N ASN A 58 -6.01 11.14 12.01
CA ASN A 58 -5.86 11.59 10.63
C ASN A 58 -4.40 11.92 10.35
N MET A 59 -3.99 11.77 9.10
CA MET A 59 -2.67 12.17 8.64
C MET A 59 -2.40 13.66 8.88
N SER A 60 -1.12 14.01 9.06
CA SER A 60 -0.70 15.41 9.17
C SER A 60 -0.95 16.19 7.88
N ILE A 61 -1.22 17.48 8.03
CA ILE A 61 -1.34 18.42 6.91
C ILE A 61 -0.01 19.15 6.76
N GLU A 62 0.65 18.95 5.64
CA GLU A 62 1.90 19.61 5.29
C GLU A 62 1.62 20.87 4.47
N ALA A 63 1.47 22.01 5.16
CA ALA A 63 1.15 23.30 4.55
C ALA A 63 2.41 24.12 4.20
N SER A 64 3.28 23.54 3.38
CA SER A 64 4.60 24.11 3.06
C SER A 64 4.80 24.34 1.57
N ALA A 65 5.51 25.42 1.20
CA ALA A 65 5.90 25.73 -0.18
C ALA A 65 7.21 25.02 -0.60
N THR A 66 8.11 24.84 0.36
CA THR A 66 9.46 24.30 0.20
C THR A 66 9.83 23.45 1.42
N PHE A 67 10.83 22.60 1.28
CA PHE A 67 11.29 21.70 2.34
C PHE A 67 12.75 21.92 2.66
N THR A 68 13.13 21.61 3.91
CA THR A 68 14.50 21.77 4.39
C THR A 68 15.33 20.55 4.01
N VAL A 69 16.53 20.80 3.48
CA VAL A 69 17.54 19.78 3.26
C VAL A 69 18.73 20.11 4.14
N MET A 70 19.15 19.17 4.97
CA MET A 70 20.21 19.41 5.96
C MET A 70 21.61 19.40 5.33
N GLU A 71 21.82 18.56 4.32
CA GLU A 71 23.12 18.35 3.69
C GLU A 71 23.12 18.87 2.24
N PRO A 72 24.11 19.68 1.83
CA PRO A 72 24.17 20.22 0.48
C PRO A 72 24.33 19.14 -0.58
N GLU A 73 25.06 18.04 -0.30
CA GLU A 73 25.21 16.90 -1.21
C GLU A 73 23.86 16.20 -1.44
N THR A 74 23.03 16.11 -0.41
CA THR A 74 21.68 15.57 -0.51
C THR A 74 20.82 16.43 -1.45
N MET A 75 20.92 17.75 -1.35
CA MET A 75 20.17 18.67 -2.22
C MET A 75 20.54 18.46 -3.69
N GLN A 76 21.83 18.31 -4.00
CA GLN A 76 22.29 18.05 -5.39
C GLN A 76 21.67 16.76 -5.96
N ARG A 77 21.67 15.69 -5.17
CA ARG A 77 21.10 14.39 -5.56
C ARG A 77 19.59 14.43 -5.77
N MET A 78 18.88 15.25 -4.99
CA MET A 78 17.44 15.50 -5.20
C MET A 78 17.18 16.20 -6.53
N PHE A 79 17.95 17.25 -6.87
CA PHE A 79 17.81 17.93 -8.15
C PHE A 79 18.24 17.07 -9.36
N ALA A 80 19.18 16.14 -9.16
CA ALA A 80 19.56 15.15 -10.18
C ALA A 80 18.51 14.02 -10.37
N GLY A 81 17.50 13.94 -9.50
CA GLY A 81 16.47 12.90 -9.54
C GLY A 81 16.89 11.55 -8.96
N GLU A 82 18.06 11.48 -8.30
CA GLU A 82 18.52 10.26 -7.61
C GLU A 82 17.75 10.00 -6.31
N LEU A 83 17.25 11.06 -5.69
CA LEU A 83 16.42 11.07 -4.49
C LEU A 83 15.11 11.76 -4.80
N GLY A 84 13.99 11.19 -4.34
CA GLY A 84 12.66 11.69 -4.67
C GLY A 84 11.59 11.25 -3.66
N PRO A 85 10.31 11.48 -3.98
CA PRO A 85 9.20 11.31 -3.04
C PRO A 85 9.01 9.86 -2.57
N ASP A 86 9.48 8.85 -3.32
CA ASP A 86 9.44 7.45 -2.90
C ASP A 86 10.33 7.16 -1.67
N ARG A 87 11.22 8.08 -1.31
CA ARG A 87 12.10 8.03 -0.14
C ARG A 87 11.94 9.27 0.75
N ASP A 88 10.78 9.92 0.70
CA ASP A 88 10.43 11.10 1.51
C ASP A 88 11.31 12.34 1.25
N PHE A 89 11.86 12.48 0.04
CA PHE A 89 12.58 13.69 -0.37
C PHE A 89 11.69 14.61 -1.21
N PHE A 90 11.46 15.82 -0.71
CA PHE A 90 10.63 16.83 -1.35
C PHE A 90 11.43 18.12 -1.58
N ILE A 91 11.23 18.78 -2.72
CA ILE A 91 11.88 20.07 -3.03
C ILE A 91 10.85 21.19 -2.91
N TYR A 92 9.83 21.14 -3.76
CA TYR A 92 8.74 22.11 -3.82
C TYR A 92 7.41 21.39 -3.87
N SER A 93 6.43 21.91 -3.13
CA SER A 93 5.09 21.33 -3.07
C SER A 93 4.33 21.36 -4.40
N ARG A 94 4.71 22.23 -5.35
CA ARG A 94 4.20 22.19 -6.73
C ARG A 94 4.48 20.86 -7.42
N HIS A 95 5.62 20.24 -7.14
CA HIS A 95 5.97 18.95 -7.72
C HIS A 95 5.37 17.83 -6.89
N PHE A 96 5.70 17.82 -5.60
CA PHE A 96 5.27 16.78 -4.68
C PHE A 96 5.12 17.35 -3.27
N ASN A 97 3.98 17.06 -2.64
CA ASN A 97 3.69 17.36 -1.25
C ASN A 97 3.15 16.08 -0.59
N PRO A 98 3.61 15.70 0.61
CA PRO A 98 3.24 14.42 1.23
C PRO A 98 1.74 14.31 1.50
N THR A 99 1.06 15.40 1.87
CA THR A 99 -0.41 15.39 2.04
C THR A 99 -1.13 15.11 0.73
N VAL A 100 -0.69 15.74 -0.37
CA VAL A 100 -1.27 15.50 -1.69
C VAL A 100 -1.00 14.06 -2.15
N LEU A 101 0.21 13.54 -1.94
CA LEU A 101 0.59 12.20 -2.36
C LEU A 101 -0.28 11.11 -1.72
N ASN A 102 -0.57 11.22 -0.42
CA ASN A 102 -1.40 10.23 0.27
C ASN A 102 -2.86 10.26 -0.19
N LEU A 103 -3.37 11.40 -0.64
CA LEU A 103 -4.73 11.55 -1.15
C LEU A 103 -4.87 11.24 -2.64
N SER A 104 -3.76 11.20 -3.39
CA SER A 104 -3.75 11.11 -4.86
C SER A 104 -3.83 9.69 -5.44
N ARG A 105 -3.90 8.65 -4.61
CA ARG A 105 -3.73 7.25 -5.01
C ARG A 105 -5.01 6.43 -4.91
#